data_AF-A0A131ZSQ9-F1
#
_entry.id   AF-A0A131ZSQ9-F1
#
_cell.length_a   1.000
_cell.length_b   1.000
_cell.length_c   1.000
_cell.angle_alpha   90.00
_cell.angle_beta   90.00
_cell.angle_gamma   90.00
#
_symmetry.space_group_name_H-M   'P 1'
#
loop_
_entity.id
_entity.type
_entity.pdbx_description
1 polymer ?
#
loop_
_entity_poly.entity_id
_entity_poly.type
_entity_poly.pdbx_seq_one_letter_code
_entity_poly.pdbx_strand_id
1 'polypeptide(L)'
;MFASIPNYHEFYDENDVNKQGLECLRLLNEMICDFDKLLLKPKFSCIEKIKTIGSTYMAAAGLQPGRESFESSNDGYKIHREEHNIISLVEFSIALNNVLQQINRESFQRFRLRVGINHGPVIAGVVGAHKPQYDIWGNTVNVASRMDSHGMMGKIQIPVTTAKLLMEHGYECECRGKIHVKGKGELETYFIKTPTFKDEF
;
A
#
# COMPACT_ATOMS: atom_id res chain seq x y z
N MET A 1 3.38 2.62 1.19
CA MET A 1 2.38 1.98 0.31
C MET A 1 1.02 2.58 0.57
N PHE A 2 0.26 2.85 -0.49
CA PHE A 2 -1.17 3.14 -0.45
C PHE A 2 -1.90 2.04 -1.22
N ALA A 3 -2.89 1.42 -0.62
CA ALA A 3 -3.69 0.36 -1.23
C ALA A 3 -5.17 0.74 -1.15
N SER A 4 -5.72 1.23 -2.26
CA SER A 4 -7.10 1.70 -2.37
C SER A 4 -8.01 0.63 -2.93
N ILE A 5 -9.28 0.65 -2.53
CA ILE A 5 -10.37 -0.09 -3.17
C ILE A 5 -11.28 0.94 -3.87
N PRO A 6 -10.99 1.33 -5.13
CA PRO A 6 -11.64 2.50 -5.71
C PRO A 6 -13.12 2.27 -6.03
N ASN A 7 -13.49 1.05 -6.42
CA ASN A 7 -14.89 0.69 -6.69
C ASN A 7 -15.73 0.45 -5.42
N TYR A 8 -15.15 0.64 -4.23
CA TYR A 8 -15.93 0.66 -2.99
C TYR A 8 -16.89 1.86 -2.93
N HIS A 9 -16.52 3.00 -3.52
CA HIS A 9 -17.39 4.17 -3.56
C HIS A 9 -18.68 3.91 -4.35
N GLU A 10 -18.62 3.09 -5.42
CA GLU A 10 -19.80 2.71 -6.21
C GLU A 10 -20.69 1.70 -5.48
N PHE A 11 -20.11 0.92 -4.56
CA PHE A 11 -20.83 -0.01 -3.70
C PHE A 11 -21.50 0.69 -2.51
N TYR A 12 -20.98 1.83 -2.07
CA TYR A 12 -21.54 2.56 -0.95
C TYR A 12 -22.84 3.23 -1.36
N ASP A 13 -23.89 2.95 -0.59
CA ASP A 13 -25.23 3.48 -0.80
C ASP A 13 -25.87 3.74 0.58
N GLU A 14 -26.79 4.70 0.67
CA GLU A 14 -27.46 5.06 1.92
C GLU A 14 -28.97 4.92 1.74
N ASN A 15 -29.53 3.81 2.20
CA ASN A 15 -30.94 3.50 2.06
C ASN A 15 -31.48 2.82 3.32
N ASP A 16 -32.81 2.82 3.52
CA ASP A 16 -33.41 2.21 4.72
C ASP A 16 -33.11 0.71 4.83
N VAL A 17 -32.96 0.03 3.69
CA VAL A 17 -32.64 -1.40 3.61
C VAL A 17 -31.25 -1.71 4.19
N ASN A 18 -30.26 -0.85 3.95
CA ASN A 18 -28.89 -1.03 4.46
C ASN A 18 -28.62 -0.26 5.75
N LYS A 19 -29.69 0.20 6.43
CA LYS A 19 -29.64 0.98 7.66
C LYS A 19 -28.76 2.21 7.52
N GLN A 20 -29.00 3.00 6.47
CA GLN A 20 -28.27 4.26 6.21
C GLN A 20 -26.75 4.03 6.05
N GLY A 21 -26.38 3.02 5.27
CA GLY A 21 -24.98 2.70 4.92
C GLY A 21 -24.21 1.89 5.97
N LEU A 22 -24.83 1.54 7.10
CA LEU A 22 -24.18 0.76 8.17
C LEU A 22 -23.69 -0.61 7.69
N GLU A 23 -24.47 -1.29 6.86
CA GLU A 23 -24.11 -2.62 6.34
C GLU A 23 -22.90 -2.53 5.38
N CYS A 24 -22.80 -1.46 4.59
CA CYS A 24 -21.62 -1.19 3.77
C CYS A 24 -20.38 -1.00 4.67
N LEU A 25 -20.49 -0.14 5.70
CA LEU A 25 -19.39 0.12 6.64
C LEU A 25 -18.95 -1.13 7.40
N ARG A 26 -19.88 -2.05 7.72
CA ARG A 26 -19.54 -3.33 8.34
C ARG A 26 -18.64 -4.17 7.44
N LEU A 27 -18.95 -4.26 6.15
CA LEU A 27 -18.14 -4.97 5.18
C LEU A 27 -16.77 -4.31 4.99
N LEU A 28 -16.69 -2.97 4.97
CA LEU A 28 -15.40 -2.27 4.96
C LEU A 28 -14.58 -2.60 6.20
N ASN A 29 -15.20 -2.57 7.38
CA ASN A 29 -14.53 -2.91 8.62
C ASN A 29 -13.98 -4.34 8.59
N GLU A 30 -14.75 -5.30 8.07
CA GLU A 30 -14.29 -6.68 7.87
C GLU A 30 -13.05 -6.77 6.99
N MET A 31 -13.04 -6.08 5.84
CA MET A 31 -11.86 -5.99 4.97
C MET A 31 -10.63 -5.45 5.69
N ILE A 32 -10.79 -4.34 6.42
CA ILE A 32 -9.68 -3.72 7.15
C ILE A 32 -9.19 -4.63 8.27
N CYS A 33 -10.09 -5.29 9.01
CA CYS A 33 -9.72 -6.25 10.04
C CYS A 33 -8.93 -7.43 9.47
N ASP A 34 -9.33 -7.96 8.31
CA ASP A 34 -8.61 -9.08 7.69
C ASP A 34 -7.26 -8.67 7.10
N PHE A 35 -7.15 -7.43 6.61
CA PHE A 35 -5.85 -6.84 6.26
C PHE A 35 -4.95 -6.70 7.49
N ASP A 36 -5.49 -6.25 8.63
CA ASP A 36 -4.73 -6.09 9.87
C ASP A 36 -4.21 -7.44 10.40
N LYS A 37 -4.97 -8.53 10.24
CA LYS A 37 -4.53 -9.89 10.61
C LYS A 37 -3.27 -10.31 9.84
N LEU A 38 -3.00 -9.78 8.65
CA LEU A 38 -1.77 -10.08 7.92
C LEU A 38 -0.53 -9.57 8.67
N LEU A 39 -0.61 -8.44 9.37
CA LEU A 39 0.51 -7.85 10.11
C LEU A 39 0.98 -8.74 11.28
N LEU A 40 0.12 -9.66 11.74
CA LEU A 40 0.48 -10.65 12.78
C LEU A 40 1.42 -11.74 12.25
N LYS A 41 1.60 -11.87 10.93
CA LYS A 41 2.47 -12.89 10.34
C LYS A 41 3.95 -12.48 10.51
N PRO A 42 4.84 -13.37 10.99
CA PRO A 42 6.25 -13.02 11.24
C PRO A 42 6.98 -12.38 10.04
N LYS A 43 6.65 -12.82 8.81
CA LYS A 43 7.24 -12.27 7.58
C LYS A 43 6.87 -10.81 7.28
N PHE A 44 5.84 -10.27 7.91
CA PHE A 44 5.39 -8.89 7.76
C PHE A 44 5.68 -8.04 9.01
N SER A 45 6.53 -8.53 9.92
CA SER A 45 6.92 -7.83 11.16
C SER A 45 7.66 -6.52 10.93
N CYS A 46 8.18 -6.28 9.72
CA CYS A 46 8.81 -5.01 9.32
C CYS A 46 7.81 -3.98 8.77
N ILE A 47 6.52 -4.33 8.66
CA ILE A 47 5.46 -3.47 8.11
C ILE A 47 4.63 -2.88 9.25
N GLU A 48 4.50 -1.56 9.22
CA GLU A 48 3.70 -0.77 10.14
C GLU A 48 2.47 -0.22 9.40
N LYS A 49 1.28 -0.45 9.95
CA LYS A 49 0.08 0.27 9.51
C LYS A 49 0.15 1.70 10.01
N ILE A 50 -0.01 2.66 9.10
CA ILE A 50 -0.06 4.08 9.48
C ILE A 50 -1.49 4.47 9.83
N LYS A 51 -2.42 4.28 8.89
CA LYS A 51 -3.84 4.63 9.05
C LYS A 51 -4.67 4.05 7.91
N THR A 52 -5.98 4.18 8.04
CA THR A 52 -6.93 4.06 6.94
C THR A 52 -7.47 5.43 6.55
N ILE A 53 -7.70 5.65 5.27
CA ILE A 53 -8.23 6.90 4.71
C ILE A 53 -9.39 6.50 3.79
N GLY A 54 -10.62 6.53 4.31
CA GLY A 54 -11.76 5.94 3.60
C GLY A 54 -11.53 4.44 3.33
N SER A 55 -11.61 4.03 2.07
CA SER A 55 -11.30 2.65 1.63
C SER A 55 -9.83 2.43 1.26
N THR A 56 -8.93 3.34 1.63
CA THR A 56 -7.48 3.23 1.38
C THR A 56 -6.73 2.79 2.63
N TYR A 57 -5.94 1.73 2.48
CA TYR A 57 -5.03 1.22 3.51
C TYR A 57 -3.63 1.81 3.31
N MET A 58 -3.10 2.49 4.32
CA MET A 58 -1.76 3.08 4.30
C MET A 58 -0.82 2.33 5.25
N ALA A 59 0.28 1.82 4.70
CA ALA A 59 1.31 1.14 5.47
C ALA A 59 2.71 1.50 4.96
N ALA A 60 3.70 1.35 5.83
CA ALA A 60 5.11 1.60 5.53
C ALA A 60 5.97 0.49 6.12
N ALA A 61 7.16 0.30 5.56
CA ALA A 61 8.16 -0.60 6.11
C ALA A 61 9.46 0.18 6.37
N GLY A 62 10.29 -0.34 7.28
CA GLY A 62 11.55 0.31 7.67
C GLY A 62 11.40 1.45 8.67
N LEU A 63 10.18 1.70 9.18
CA LEU A 63 9.97 2.53 10.36
C LEU A 63 10.38 1.68 11.57
N GLN A 64 11.47 2.05 12.23
CA GLN A 64 11.97 1.31 13.40
C GLN A 64 11.94 2.21 14.64
N PRO A 65 10.75 2.64 15.10
CA PRO A 65 10.62 3.46 16.29
C PRO A 65 11.15 2.71 17.52
N GLY A 66 12.07 3.32 18.27
CA GLY A 66 12.66 2.73 19.47
C GLY A 66 13.66 1.61 19.23
N ARG A 67 13.93 1.25 17.97
CA ARG A 67 15.07 0.41 17.54
C ARG A 67 16.04 1.23 16.73
N GLU A 68 16.40 2.39 17.28
CA GLU A 68 17.62 3.10 16.92
C GLU A 68 18.79 2.21 17.33
N SER A 69 19.07 1.16 16.55
CA SER A 69 20.28 0.38 16.76
C SER A 69 21.44 1.34 16.63
N PHE A 70 22.23 1.44 17.71
CA PHE A 70 23.61 1.90 17.71
C PHE A 70 24.46 0.95 16.84
N GLU A 71 24.14 0.76 15.56
CA GLU A 71 24.84 -0.22 14.73
C GLU A 71 25.09 0.32 13.32
N SER A 72 26.32 0.83 13.21
CA SER A 72 27.23 0.74 12.08
C SER A 72 26.86 1.47 10.79
N SER A 73 27.63 2.53 10.55
CA SER A 73 27.92 3.21 9.29
C SER A 73 28.56 2.26 8.24
N ASN A 74 27.96 1.11 7.99
CA ASN A 74 28.37 0.20 6.91
C ASN A 74 27.27 0.17 5.85
N ASP A 75 27.55 0.77 4.70
CA ASP A 75 26.55 1.05 3.65
C ASP A 75 25.88 -0.22 3.10
N GLY A 76 26.58 -1.36 3.09
CA GLY A 76 26.03 -2.64 2.61
C GLY A 76 24.87 -3.18 3.46
N TYR A 77 24.89 -2.99 4.78
CA TYR A 77 23.80 -3.48 5.66
C TYR A 77 22.51 -2.64 5.51
N LYS A 78 22.66 -1.36 5.17
CA LYS A 78 21.53 -0.46 4.90
C LYS A 78 20.82 -0.83 3.59
N ILE A 79 21.57 -1.12 2.54
CA ILE A 79 21.05 -1.49 1.22
C ILE A 79 20.19 -2.76 1.33
N HIS A 80 20.72 -3.83 1.93
CA HIS A 80 19.96 -5.07 2.09
C HIS A 80 18.67 -4.93 2.91
N ARG A 81 18.64 -4.00 3.87
CA ARG A 81 17.45 -3.72 4.66
C ARG A 81 16.41 -2.95 3.85
N GLU A 82 16.83 -1.98 3.05
CA GLU A 82 15.95 -1.24 2.15
C GLU A 82 15.31 -2.16 1.11
N GLU A 83 16.11 -3.00 0.47
CA GLU A 83 15.65 -4.04 -0.47
C GLU A 83 14.61 -4.94 0.18
N HIS A 84 14.92 -5.48 1.36
CA HIS A 84 14.01 -6.33 2.12
C HIS A 84 12.69 -5.61 2.43
N ASN A 85 12.73 -4.36 2.92
CA ASN A 85 11.53 -3.60 3.25
C ASN A 85 10.63 -3.37 2.03
N ILE A 86 11.22 -3.07 0.87
CA ILE A 86 10.46 -2.86 -0.38
C ILE A 86 9.84 -4.17 -0.85
N ILE A 87 10.61 -5.27 -0.83
CA ILE A 87 10.11 -6.62 -1.17
C ILE A 87 8.96 -7.02 -0.25
N SER A 88 9.10 -6.82 1.07
CA SER A 88 8.04 -7.10 2.03
C SER A 88 6.76 -6.31 1.75
N LEU A 89 6.85 -5.03 1.36
CA LEU A 89 5.69 -4.23 0.96
C LEU A 89 5.02 -4.78 -0.31
N VAL A 90 5.79 -5.25 -1.29
CA VAL A 90 5.24 -5.87 -2.50
C VAL A 90 4.52 -7.17 -2.14
N GLU A 91 5.16 -8.06 -1.38
CA GLU A 91 4.52 -9.31 -0.92
C GLU A 91 3.26 -9.06 -0.08
N PHE A 92 3.29 -8.03 0.76
CA PHE A 92 2.14 -7.63 1.55
C PHE A 92 0.99 -7.14 0.66
N SER A 93 1.29 -6.35 -0.36
CA SER A 93 0.27 -5.91 -1.33
C SER A 93 -0.39 -7.06 -2.09
N ILE A 94 0.37 -8.11 -2.42
CA ILE A 94 -0.16 -9.35 -2.99
C ILE A 94 -1.04 -10.08 -1.98
N ALA A 95 -0.61 -10.16 -0.71
CA ALA A 95 -1.40 -10.78 0.35
C ALA A 95 -2.72 -10.03 0.61
N LEU A 96 -2.71 -8.69 0.59
CA LEU A 96 -3.93 -7.88 0.67
C LEU A 96 -4.90 -8.20 -0.46
N ASN A 97 -4.40 -8.31 -1.70
CA ASN A 97 -5.25 -8.70 -2.83
C ASN A 97 -5.87 -10.09 -2.64
N ASN A 98 -5.10 -11.07 -2.15
CA ASN A 98 -5.63 -12.42 -1.89
C ASN A 98 -6.74 -12.43 -0.83
N VAL A 99 -6.57 -11.64 0.23
CA VAL A 99 -7.61 -11.46 1.25
C VAL A 99 -8.85 -10.81 0.63
N LEU A 100 -8.68 -9.75 -0.17
CA LEU A 100 -9.80 -9.11 -0.85
C LEU A 100 -10.53 -10.06 -1.80
N GLN A 101 -9.80 -10.94 -2.52
CA GLN A 101 -10.41 -11.96 -3.36
C GLN A 101 -11.20 -13.01 -2.55
N GLN A 102 -10.76 -13.35 -1.33
CA GLN A 102 -11.54 -14.22 -0.46
C GLN A 102 -12.85 -13.53 -0.03
N ILE A 103 -12.77 -12.27 0.40
CA ILE A 103 -13.95 -11.48 0.79
C ILE A 103 -14.92 -11.33 -0.38
N ASN A 104 -14.42 -11.08 -1.60
CA ASN A 104 -15.24 -11.04 -2.81
C ASN A 104 -16.05 -12.33 -3.01
N ARG A 105 -15.43 -13.51 -2.79
CA ARG A 105 -16.11 -14.81 -2.90
C ARG A 105 -17.20 -14.97 -1.84
N GLU A 106 -16.95 -14.54 -0.61
CA GLU A 106 -17.87 -14.70 0.52
C GLU A 106 -19.03 -13.69 0.50
N SER A 107 -18.78 -12.49 -0.01
CA SER A 107 -19.75 -11.38 -0.06
C SER A 107 -20.44 -11.20 -1.42
N PHE A 108 -20.10 -12.03 -2.41
CA PHE A 108 -20.56 -11.93 -3.81
C PHE A 108 -20.27 -10.56 -4.45
N GLN A 109 -19.13 -9.96 -4.08
CA GLN A 109 -18.66 -8.67 -4.58
C GLN A 109 -17.48 -8.82 -5.55
N ARG A 110 -17.09 -7.72 -6.19
CA ARG A 110 -15.97 -7.66 -7.17
C ARG A 110 -15.04 -6.48 -6.89
N PHE A 111 -14.66 -6.28 -5.64
CA PHE A 111 -13.72 -5.24 -5.25
C PHE A 111 -12.34 -5.48 -5.87
N ARG A 112 -11.72 -4.43 -6.38
CA ARG A 112 -10.37 -4.50 -6.97
C ARG A 112 -9.43 -3.57 -6.22
N LEU A 113 -8.30 -4.13 -5.77
CA LEU A 113 -7.25 -3.35 -5.13
C LEU A 113 -6.43 -2.60 -6.16
N ARG A 114 -6.12 -1.34 -5.88
CA ARG A 114 -5.14 -0.53 -6.62
C ARG A 114 -4.05 -0.11 -5.65
N VAL A 115 -2.79 -0.35 -6.00
CA VAL A 115 -1.69 -0.15 -5.06
C VAL A 115 -0.63 0.78 -5.65
N GLY A 116 -0.17 1.73 -4.84
CA GLY A 116 0.98 2.58 -5.10
C GLY A 116 2.10 2.38 -4.07
N ILE A 117 3.31 2.10 -4.54
CA ILE A 117 4.49 1.94 -3.68
C ILE A 117 5.59 2.91 -4.12
N ASN A 118 6.27 3.51 -3.16
CA ASN A 118 7.50 4.26 -3.35
C ASN A 118 8.37 4.10 -2.10
N HIS A 119 9.68 4.29 -2.25
CA HIS A 119 10.66 4.30 -1.17
C HIS A 119 11.48 5.59 -1.18
N GLY A 120 12.17 5.86 -0.07
CA GLY A 120 12.96 7.06 0.13
C GLY A 120 12.78 7.65 1.54
N PRO A 121 13.43 8.79 1.82
CA PRO A 121 13.41 9.41 3.14
C PRO A 121 12.01 9.90 3.53
N VAL A 122 11.68 9.78 4.80
CA VAL A 122 10.41 10.23 5.42
C VAL A 122 10.68 10.85 6.78
N ILE A 123 9.77 11.69 7.23
CA ILE A 123 9.72 12.19 8.61
C ILE A 123 8.58 11.44 9.31
N ALA A 124 8.87 10.81 10.44
CA ALA A 124 7.87 10.18 11.29
C ALA A 124 7.70 10.97 12.58
N GLY A 125 6.48 11.02 13.11
CA GLY A 125 6.22 11.75 14.35
C GLY A 125 4.78 11.60 14.82
N VAL A 126 4.52 12.11 16.01
CA VAL A 126 3.18 12.16 16.61
C VAL A 126 2.69 13.60 16.58
N VAL A 127 1.51 13.82 16.02
CA VAL A 127 0.88 15.15 15.97
C VAL A 127 -0.47 15.12 16.68
N GLY A 128 -0.79 16.21 17.38
CA GLY A 128 -2.03 16.39 18.11
C GLY A 128 -1.85 16.36 19.62
N ALA A 129 -2.47 17.33 20.32
CA ALA A 129 -2.39 17.42 21.78
C ALA A 129 -3.48 16.58 22.48
N HIS A 130 -4.71 16.58 21.96
CA HIS A 130 -5.83 15.83 22.55
C HIS A 130 -5.95 14.39 22.04
N LYS A 131 -5.56 14.15 20.78
CA LYS A 131 -5.58 12.84 20.14
C LYS A 131 -4.24 12.65 19.43
N PRO A 132 -3.19 12.19 20.13
CA PRO A 132 -1.88 11.98 19.53
C PRO A 132 -2.00 10.92 18.43
N GLN A 133 -1.65 11.30 17.19
CA GLN A 133 -1.65 10.42 16.03
C GLN A 133 -0.25 10.29 15.48
N TYR A 134 0.27 9.07 15.48
CA TYR A 134 1.49 8.74 14.75
C TYR A 134 1.22 8.81 13.24
N ASP A 135 2.13 9.44 12.49
CA ASP A 135 2.02 9.59 11.06
C ASP A 135 3.39 9.79 10.41
N ILE A 136 3.44 9.70 9.08
CA ILE A 136 4.64 9.93 8.28
C ILE A 136 4.39 10.97 7.18
N TRP A 137 5.38 11.84 6.98
CA TRP A 137 5.34 12.92 5.99
C TRP A 137 6.59 12.91 5.11
N GLY A 138 6.45 13.53 3.94
CA GLY A 138 7.57 13.78 3.05
C GLY A 138 7.20 13.55 1.60
N ASN A 139 8.09 13.97 0.72
CA ASN A 139 7.92 13.81 -0.71
C ASN A 139 7.74 12.33 -1.11
N THR A 140 8.42 11.42 -0.43
CA THR A 140 8.30 9.96 -0.65
C THR A 140 6.87 9.47 -0.48
N VAL A 141 6.18 9.92 0.59
CA VAL A 141 4.78 9.58 0.89
C VAL A 141 3.86 10.17 -0.17
N ASN A 142 4.09 11.42 -0.56
CA ASN A 142 3.32 12.09 -1.61
C ASN A 142 3.42 11.35 -2.96
N VAL A 143 4.62 10.93 -3.36
CA VAL A 143 4.81 10.15 -4.60
C VAL A 143 4.13 8.79 -4.49
N ALA A 144 4.23 8.08 -3.35
CA ALA A 144 3.51 6.81 -3.14
C ALA A 144 1.99 6.98 -3.29
N SER A 145 1.42 8.03 -2.70
CA SER A 145 0.00 8.36 -2.83
C SER A 145 -0.39 8.65 -4.29
N ARG A 146 0.50 9.29 -5.07
CA ARG A 146 0.28 9.55 -6.50
C ARG A 146 0.37 8.31 -7.36
N MET A 147 1.22 7.34 -7.01
CA MET A 147 1.26 6.04 -7.68
C MET A 147 -0.06 5.29 -7.49
N ASP A 148 -0.68 5.39 -6.32
CA ASP A 148 -2.02 4.84 -6.11
C ASP A 148 -3.06 5.67 -6.88
N SER A 149 -3.14 6.98 -6.67
CA SER A 149 -4.22 7.80 -7.24
C SER A 149 -4.27 7.77 -8.78
N HIS A 150 -3.11 7.68 -9.43
CA HIS A 150 -3.01 7.54 -10.90
C HIS A 150 -2.95 6.07 -11.34
N GLY A 151 -2.90 5.11 -10.41
CA GLY A 151 -2.83 3.68 -10.64
C GLY A 151 -4.02 3.10 -11.41
N MET A 152 -3.86 1.85 -11.82
CA MET A 152 -4.93 1.06 -12.43
C MET A 152 -5.44 0.01 -11.44
N MET A 153 -6.74 -0.25 -11.44
CA MET A 153 -7.34 -1.30 -10.62
C MET A 153 -6.69 -2.66 -10.93
N GLY A 154 -6.43 -3.43 -9.89
CA GLY A 154 -5.76 -4.71 -10.00
C GLY A 154 -4.29 -4.61 -10.41
N LYS A 155 -3.61 -3.48 -10.22
CA LYS A 155 -2.16 -3.35 -10.49
C LYS A 155 -1.44 -2.69 -9.31
N ILE A 156 -0.15 -2.98 -9.21
CA ILE A 156 0.76 -2.32 -8.27
C ILE A 156 1.66 -1.38 -9.09
N GLN A 157 1.50 -0.08 -8.89
CA GLN A 157 2.30 0.95 -9.57
C GLN A 157 3.44 1.44 -8.69
N ILE A 158 4.59 1.63 -9.33
CA ILE A 158 5.83 2.10 -8.72
C ILE A 158 6.56 3.10 -9.62
N PRO A 159 7.38 4.01 -9.06
CA PRO A 159 8.27 4.84 -9.85
C PRO A 159 9.49 4.05 -10.33
N VAL A 160 10.20 4.62 -11.32
CA VAL A 160 11.40 4.02 -11.92
C VAL A 160 12.48 3.61 -10.90
N THR A 161 12.67 4.38 -9.82
CA THR A 161 13.67 4.07 -8.79
C THR A 161 13.38 2.75 -8.09
N THR A 162 12.13 2.55 -7.67
CA THR A 162 11.67 1.29 -7.04
C THR A 162 11.66 0.15 -8.04
N ALA A 163 11.33 0.40 -9.31
CA ALA A 163 11.30 -0.62 -10.36
C ALA A 163 12.68 -1.22 -10.63
N LYS A 164 13.72 -0.37 -10.72
CA LYS A 164 15.11 -0.82 -10.93
C LYS A 164 15.57 -1.76 -9.82
N LEU A 165 15.37 -1.37 -8.56
CA LEU A 165 15.70 -2.19 -7.39
C LEU A 165 14.99 -3.54 -7.43
N LEU A 166 13.69 -3.55 -7.76
CA LEU A 166 12.90 -4.79 -7.83
C LEU A 166 13.34 -5.70 -9.00
N MET A 167 13.68 -5.13 -10.16
CA MET A 167 14.18 -5.88 -11.31
C MET A 167 15.51 -6.58 -10.99
N GLU A 168 16.41 -5.92 -10.25
CA GLU A 168 17.67 -6.52 -9.76
C GLU A 168 17.42 -7.74 -8.85
N HIS A 169 16.23 -7.80 -8.22
CA HIS A 169 15.80 -8.88 -7.35
C HIS A 169 14.84 -9.88 -8.04
N GLY A 170 14.80 -9.88 -9.37
CA GLY A 170 14.06 -10.87 -10.17
C GLY A 170 12.57 -10.58 -10.34
N TYR A 171 12.08 -9.40 -9.94
CA TYR A 171 10.70 -8.99 -10.26
C TYR A 171 10.61 -8.49 -11.69
N GLU A 172 9.65 -9.01 -12.45
CA GLU A 172 9.33 -8.45 -13.76
C GLU A 172 8.45 -7.20 -13.58
N CYS A 173 8.92 -6.07 -14.13
CA CYS A 173 8.18 -4.81 -14.10
C CYS A 173 7.95 -4.30 -15.52
N GLU A 174 6.72 -3.91 -15.83
CA GLU A 174 6.30 -3.41 -17.14
C GLU A 174 6.24 -1.89 -17.12
N CYS A 175 6.87 -1.24 -18.11
CA CYS A 175 6.81 0.22 -18.21
C CYS A 175 5.38 0.67 -18.54
N ARG A 176 4.79 1.48 -17.66
CA ARG A 176 3.51 2.15 -17.90
C ARG A 176 3.69 3.37 -18.81
N GLY A 177 4.87 3.97 -18.77
CA GLY A 177 5.16 5.28 -19.34
C GLY A 177 5.09 6.40 -18.30
N LYS A 178 5.01 7.63 -18.80
CA LYS A 178 5.07 8.84 -17.99
C LYS A 178 3.69 9.26 -17.49
N ILE A 179 3.62 9.69 -16.24
CA ILE A 179 2.45 10.34 -15.65
C ILE A 179 2.82 11.72 -15.11
N HIS A 180 1.89 12.66 -15.21
CA HIS A 180 2.09 13.98 -14.62
C HIS A 180 1.82 13.94 -13.12
N VAL A 181 2.84 14.24 -12.31
CA VAL A 181 2.75 14.29 -10.85
C VAL A 181 2.93 15.72 -10.38
N LYS A 182 1.91 16.26 -9.71
CA LYS A 182 1.90 17.62 -9.16
C LYS A 182 3.14 17.86 -8.30
N GLY A 183 3.92 18.90 -8.64
CA GLY A 183 5.15 19.28 -7.94
C GLY A 183 6.40 18.49 -8.34
N LYS A 184 6.28 17.50 -9.24
CA LYS A 184 7.41 16.72 -9.79
C LYS A 184 7.53 16.76 -11.31
N GLY A 185 6.46 17.15 -12.01
CA GLY A 185 6.44 17.11 -13.48
C GLY A 185 6.12 15.71 -13.98
N GLU A 186 6.70 15.31 -15.10
CA GLU A 186 6.52 13.96 -15.63
C GLU A 186 7.39 12.95 -14.89
N LEU A 187 6.78 11.88 -14.38
CA LEU A 187 7.48 10.74 -13.79
C LEU A 187 7.20 9.49 -14.60
N GLU A 188 8.26 8.81 -15.01
CA GLU A 188 8.17 7.47 -15.59
C GLU A 188 7.86 6.45 -14.50
N THR A 189 6.92 5.56 -14.79
CA THR A 189 6.36 4.61 -13.82
C THR A 189 6.19 3.23 -14.43
N TYR A 190 6.09 2.24 -13.57
CA TYR A 190 6.03 0.83 -13.92
C TYR A 190 4.91 0.14 -13.16
N PHE A 191 4.43 -0.96 -13.70
CA PHE A 191 3.61 -1.94 -13.00
C PHE A 191 4.43 -3.18 -12.67
N ILE A 192 4.28 -3.70 -11.45
CA ILE A 192 4.87 -5.00 -11.08
C ILE A 192 4.00 -6.10 -11.68
N LYS A 193 4.59 -7.01 -12.47
CA LYS A 193 3.90 -8.22 -12.91
C LYS A 193 3.83 -9.19 -11.74
N THR A 194 2.61 -9.53 -11.36
CA THR A 194 2.36 -10.41 -10.22
C THR A 194 1.38 -11.51 -10.66
N PRO A 195 1.66 -12.78 -10.33
CA PRO A 195 0.86 -13.91 -10.84
C PRO A 195 -0.59 -13.91 -10.33
N THR A 196 -0.87 -13.16 -9.27
CA THR A 196 -2.16 -13.08 -8.57
C THR A 196 -3.04 -11.93 -9.02
N PHE A 197 -2.49 -10.96 -9.75
CA PHE A 197 -3.25 -9.88 -10.39
C PHE A 197 -3.47 -10.21 -11.87
N LYS A 198 -4.05 -11.39 -12.14
CA LYS A 198 -4.57 -11.70 -13.46
C LYS A 198 -5.90 -10.96 -13.62
N ASP A 199 -6.05 -10.31 -14.76
CA ASP A 199 -7.33 -9.81 -15.23
C ASP A 199 -8.18 -11.04 -15.56
N GLU A 200 -8.95 -11.55 -14.59
CA GLU A 200 -10.00 -12.52 -14.89
C GLU A 200 -11.20 -11.76 -15.46
N PHE A 201 -11.31 -11.90 -16.79
CA PHE A 201 -12.35 -11.48 -17.75
C PHE A 201 -12.39 -10.01 -18.14
#